data_AF-A0A2A4N0F3-F1
#
_entry.id   AF-A0A2A4N0F3-F1
#
_cell.length_a   1.000
_cell.length_b   1.000
_cell.length_c   1.000
_cell.angle_alpha   90.00
_cell.angle_beta   90.00
_cell.angle_gamma   90.00
#
_symmetry.space_group_name_H-M   'P 1'
#
loop_
_entity.id
_entity.type
_entity.pdbx_description
1 polymer ?
#
loop_
_entity_poly.entity_id
_entity_poly.type
_entity_poly.pdbx_seq_one_letter_code
_entity_poly.pdbx_strand_id
1 'polypeptide(L)'
;MAAPQEKLAQSLEILKDLQDNKGLVAIKTTELSRVHRERLLEHGFIKEVLKGWYIPIPLDEQEGDSTSWYTSYWSFCSRYLNERYGDSYCISAEQSLQIHAGNRTVPHQLIIRATNGTNSIT
;
A
#
# COMPACT_ATOMS: atom_id res chain seq x y z
N MET A 1 -17.28 -24.47 17.46
CA MET A 1 -15.98 -23.89 17.06
C MET A 1 -16.08 -23.53 15.59
N ALA A 2 -15.82 -22.28 15.20
CA ALA A 2 -15.91 -21.89 13.79
C ALA A 2 -14.85 -22.64 12.96
N ALA A 3 -15.27 -23.16 11.81
CA ALA A 3 -14.40 -23.86 10.87
C ALA A 3 -13.31 -22.91 10.34
N PRO A 4 -12.12 -23.41 9.97
CA PRO A 4 -11.01 -22.59 9.47
C PRO A 4 -11.42 -21.71 8.27
N GLN A 5 -12.30 -22.21 7.41
CA GLN A 5 -12.89 -21.47 6.29
C GLN A 5 -13.75 -20.26 6.73
N GLU A 6 -14.50 -20.36 7.83
CA GLU A 6 -15.32 -19.26 8.35
C GLU A 6 -14.45 -18.14 8.93
N LYS A 7 -13.30 -18.50 9.50
CA LYS A 7 -12.32 -17.53 10.01
C LYS A 7 -11.58 -16.81 8.89
N LEU A 8 -11.35 -17.49 7.76
CA LEU A 8 -10.78 -16.88 6.56
C LEU A 8 -11.79 -15.94 5.90
N ALA A 9 -13.05 -16.36 5.75
CA ALA A 9 -14.11 -15.53 5.22
C ALA A 9 -14.26 -14.21 6.00
N GLN A 10 -14.23 -14.25 7.33
CA GLN A 10 -14.24 -13.05 8.17
C GLN A 10 -13.03 -12.13 7.91
N SER A 11 -11.82 -12.68 7.75
CA SER A 11 -10.64 -11.87 7.41
C SER A 11 -10.79 -11.21 6.03
N LEU A 12 -11.38 -11.92 5.06
CA LEU A 12 -11.61 -11.40 3.71
C LEU A 12 -12.68 -10.33 3.68
N GLU A 13 -13.72 -10.45 4.50
CA GLU A 13 -14.75 -9.41 4.63
C GLU A 13 -14.16 -8.11 5.15
N ILE A 14 -13.30 -8.17 6.17
CA ILE A 14 -12.57 -7.00 6.70
C ILE A 14 -11.66 -6.42 5.62
N LEU A 15 -10.93 -7.26 4.89
CA LEU A 15 -10.06 -6.80 3.81
C LEU A 15 -10.85 -6.14 2.67
N LYS A 16 -12.06 -6.64 2.37
CA LYS A 16 -12.96 -6.08 1.37
C LYS A 16 -13.55 -4.75 1.82
N ASP A 17 -13.96 -4.63 3.08
CA ASP A 17 -14.45 -3.37 3.65
C ASP A 17 -13.38 -2.26 3.56
N LEU A 18 -12.13 -2.57 3.90
CA LEU A 18 -11.02 -1.62 3.78
C LEU A 18 -10.79 -1.14 2.33
N GLN A 19 -10.99 -2.03 1.34
CA GLN A 19 -10.84 -1.69 -0.07
C GLN A 19 -12.04 -0.92 -0.62
N ASP A 20 -13.27 -1.38 -0.37
CA ASP A 20 -14.49 -0.81 -0.93
C ASP A 20 -14.88 0.51 -0.26
N ASN A 21 -14.84 0.54 1.08
CA ASN A 21 -15.31 1.70 1.83
C ASN A 21 -14.28 2.83 1.87
N LYS A 22 -12.99 2.48 2.00
CA LYS A 22 -11.92 3.46 2.18
C LYS A 22 -11.01 3.62 0.95
N GLY A 23 -11.18 2.80 -0.10
CA GLY A 23 -10.30 2.81 -1.26
C GLY A 23 -8.84 2.50 -0.91
N LEU A 24 -8.58 1.86 0.24
CA LEU A 24 -7.24 1.71 0.77
C LEU A 24 -6.52 0.56 0.09
N VAL A 25 -5.66 0.93 -0.85
CA VAL A 25 -4.71 0.00 -1.46
C VAL A 25 -3.52 -0.24 -0.53
N ALA A 26 -3.17 0.73 0.32
CA ALA A 26 -2.09 0.62 1.28
C ALA A 26 -2.63 0.45 2.69
N ILE A 27 -2.34 -0.70 3.26
CA ILE A 27 -2.89 -1.18 4.51
C ILE A 27 -1.80 -1.12 5.58
N LYS A 28 -2.02 -0.33 6.63
CA LYS A 28 -1.09 -0.25 7.76
C LYS A 28 -1.35 -1.38 8.74
N THR A 29 -0.30 -1.84 9.42
CA THR A 29 -0.42 -2.88 10.47
C THR A 29 -1.39 -2.52 11.60
N THR A 30 -1.72 -1.25 11.80
CA THR A 30 -2.67 -0.78 12.83
C THR A 30 -4.12 -0.90 12.38
N GLU A 31 -4.39 -1.04 11.08
CA GLU A 31 -5.76 -1.18 10.54
C GLU A 31 -6.22 -2.64 10.46
N LEU A 32 -5.33 -3.61 10.67
CA LEU A 32 -5.68 -5.03 10.82
C LEU A 32 -5.25 -5.58 12.17
N SER A 33 -6.14 -6.36 12.78
CA SER A 33 -5.75 -7.18 13.92
C SER A 33 -4.71 -8.21 13.51
N ARG A 34 -3.79 -8.51 14.42
CA ARG A 34 -2.69 -9.48 14.23
C ARG A 34 -3.19 -10.82 13.65
N VAL A 35 -4.31 -11.31 14.17
CA VAL A 35 -4.93 -12.58 13.74
C VAL A 35 -5.39 -12.55 12.28
N HIS A 36 -6.01 -11.44 11.84
CA HIS A 36 -6.46 -11.32 10.45
C HIS A 36 -5.28 -11.13 9.52
N ARG A 37 -4.28 -10.34 9.92
CA ARG A 37 -3.05 -10.11 9.16
C ARG A 37 -2.27 -11.40 8.93
N GLU A 38 -1.98 -12.17 9.98
CA GLU A 38 -1.27 -13.45 9.87
C GLU A 38 -2.03 -14.40 8.93
N ARG A 39 -3.36 -14.51 9.09
CA ARG A 39 -4.19 -15.34 8.21
C ARG A 39 -4.18 -14.89 6.74
N LEU A 40 -4.27 -13.59 6.48
CA LEU A 40 -4.26 -13.06 5.10
C LEU A 40 -2.88 -13.20 4.44
N LEU A 41 -1.80 -13.06 5.22
CA LEU A 41 -0.43 -13.31 4.75
C LEU A 41 -0.21 -14.79 4.43
N GLU A 42 -0.61 -15.69 5.32
CA GLU A 42 -0.47 -17.14 5.13
C GLU A 42 -1.22 -17.64 3.88
N HIS A 43 -2.37 -17.06 3.58
CA HIS A 43 -3.17 -17.40 2.41
C HIS A 43 -2.84 -16.55 1.16
N GLY A 44 -1.86 -15.66 1.22
CA GLY A 44 -1.40 -14.89 0.05
C GLY A 44 -2.39 -13.85 -0.46
N PHE A 45 -3.26 -13.29 0.40
CA PHE A 45 -4.18 -12.20 0.01
C PHE A 45 -3.56 -10.82 0.17
N ILE A 46 -2.51 -10.70 0.99
CA ILE A 46 -1.76 -9.46 1.19
C ILE A 46 -0.26 -9.72 1.14
N LYS A 47 0.51 -8.73 0.72
CA LYS A 47 1.98 -8.77 0.63
C LYS A 47 2.58 -7.60 1.37
N GLU A 48 3.62 -7.85 2.17
CA GLU A 48 4.39 -6.79 2.82
C GLU A 48 5.30 -6.11 1.78
N VAL A 49 5.14 -4.80 1.60
CA VAL A 49 5.93 -3.99 0.66
C VAL A 49 6.94 -3.10 1.37
N LEU A 50 6.60 -2.67 2.57
CA LEU A 50 7.44 -1.89 3.47
C LEU A 50 7.09 -2.32 4.88
N LYS A 51 8.05 -2.28 5.81
CA LYS A 51 7.85 -2.76 7.18
C LYS A 51 6.61 -2.11 7.83
N GLY A 52 5.61 -2.94 8.17
CA GLY A 52 4.34 -2.47 8.75
C GLY A 52 3.30 -1.96 7.74
N TRP A 53 3.56 -2.13 6.45
CA TRP A 53 2.70 -1.75 5.34
C TRP A 53 2.49 -2.91 4.36
N TYR A 54 1.23 -3.14 4.03
CA TYR A 54 0.78 -4.24 3.20
C TYR A 54 -0.03 -3.72 2.01
N ILE A 55 0.01 -4.45 0.90
CA ILE A 55 -0.90 -4.26 -0.23
C ILE A 55 -1.73 -5.53 -0.45
N PRO A 56 -2.99 -5.43 -0.88
CA PRO A 56 -3.73 -6.58 -1.34
C PRO A 56 -3.13 -7.10 -2.65
N ILE A 57 -3.06 -8.42 -2.78
CA ILE A 57 -2.63 -9.10 -4.00
C ILE A 57 -3.73 -10.10 -4.44
N PRO A 58 -4.01 -10.20 -5.75
CA PRO A 58 -4.90 -11.22 -6.26
C PRO A 58 -4.20 -12.58 -6.19
N LEU A 59 -4.97 -13.65 -5.94
CA LEU A 59 -4.44 -15.02 -5.90
C LEU A 59 -3.84 -15.51 -7.22
N ASP A 60 -4.23 -14.87 -8.32
CA ASP A 60 -3.71 -15.18 -9.66
C ASP A 60 -2.26 -14.69 -9.86
N GLU A 61 -1.78 -13.83 -8.96
CA GLU A 61 -0.43 -13.30 -9.02
C GLU A 61 0.60 -14.37 -8.63
N GLN A 62 1.46 -14.75 -9.58
CA GLN A 62 2.52 -15.73 -9.36
C GLN A 62 3.67 -15.15 -8.52
N GLU A 63 4.40 -16.04 -7.84
CA GLU A 63 5.61 -15.69 -7.09
C GLU A 63 6.66 -15.06 -8.01
N GLY A 64 6.85 -13.75 -7.91
CA GLY A 64 7.77 -12.96 -8.75
C GLY A 64 7.08 -11.92 -9.63
N ASP A 65 5.76 -12.01 -9.77
CA ASP A 65 4.99 -11.01 -10.44
C ASP A 65 4.95 -9.71 -9.60
N SER A 66 5.00 -8.59 -10.30
CA SER A 66 5.04 -7.25 -9.68
C SER A 66 3.86 -6.39 -10.15
N THR A 67 2.92 -6.96 -10.90
CA THR A 67 1.79 -6.24 -11.48
C THR A 67 0.96 -5.55 -10.41
N SER A 68 0.66 -6.24 -9.30
CA SER A 68 -0.09 -5.67 -8.18
C SER A 68 0.66 -4.53 -7.50
N TRP A 69 2.00 -4.60 -7.45
CA TRP A 69 2.80 -3.50 -6.95
C TRP A 69 2.73 -2.28 -7.88
N TYR A 70 2.91 -2.48 -9.19
CA TYR A 70 2.90 -1.38 -10.17
C TYR A 70 1.53 -0.69 -10.24
N THR A 71 0.43 -1.43 -10.19
CA THR A 71 -0.92 -0.83 -10.18
C THR A 71 -1.23 -0.12 -8.86
N SER A 72 -0.65 -0.59 -7.76
CA SER A 72 -0.89 -0.07 -6.41
C SER A 72 0.06 1.06 -6.02
N TYR A 73 1.14 1.26 -6.78
CA TYR A 73 2.27 2.12 -6.42
C TYR A 73 1.84 3.55 -6.06
N TRP A 74 1.08 4.21 -6.93
CA TRP A 74 0.69 5.61 -6.71
C TRP A 74 -0.28 5.78 -5.53
N SER A 75 -1.23 4.86 -5.38
CA SER A 75 -2.15 4.83 -4.25
C SER A 75 -1.39 4.58 -2.94
N PHE A 76 -0.38 3.70 -2.98
CA PHE A 76 0.51 3.45 -1.87
C PHE A 76 1.31 4.69 -1.48
N CYS A 77 1.99 5.33 -2.43
CA CYS A 77 2.75 6.55 -2.18
C CYS A 77 1.86 7.66 -1.61
N SER A 78 0.67 7.88 -2.15
CA SER A 78 -0.25 8.89 -1.66
C SER A 78 -0.60 8.69 -0.19
N ARG A 79 -0.99 7.47 0.20
CA ARG A 79 -1.35 7.14 1.59
C ARG A 79 -0.14 7.17 2.53
N TYR A 80 0.98 6.59 2.11
CA TYR A 80 2.21 6.55 2.90
C TYR A 80 2.77 7.95 3.18
N LEU A 81 2.82 8.80 2.15
CA LEU A 81 3.32 10.17 2.29
C LEU A 81 2.36 11.05 3.09
N ASN A 82 1.05 10.87 2.91
CA ASN A 82 0.07 11.58 3.73
C ASN A 82 0.17 11.17 5.21
N GLU A 83 0.40 9.89 5.53
CA GLU A 83 0.61 9.49 6.93
C GLU A 83 1.89 10.07 7.53
N ARG A 84 2.98 10.11 6.75
CA ARG A 84 4.30 10.52 7.24
C ARG A 84 4.49 12.04 7.29
N TYR A 85 3.94 12.76 6.31
CA TYR A 85 4.19 14.19 6.11
C TYR A 85 2.93 15.04 6.09
N GLY A 86 1.73 14.44 6.17
CA GLY A 86 0.46 15.15 6.06
C GLY A 86 0.32 15.84 4.70
N ASP A 87 0.03 17.14 4.74
CA ASP A 87 -0.03 18.02 3.57
C ASP A 87 1.29 18.76 3.29
N SER A 88 2.32 18.53 4.11
CA SER A 88 3.58 19.26 4.05
C SER A 88 4.64 18.58 3.17
N TYR A 89 4.21 18.01 2.03
CA TYR A 89 5.10 17.37 1.07
C TYR A 89 4.73 17.69 -0.39
N CYS A 90 5.73 17.62 -1.26
CA CYS A 90 5.60 17.69 -2.69
C CYS A 90 6.57 16.72 -3.38
N ILE A 91 6.14 16.14 -4.50
CA ILE A 91 7.01 15.33 -5.37
C ILE A 91 7.97 16.25 -6.15
N SER A 92 9.09 15.70 -6.65
CA SER A 92 10.00 16.43 -7.54
C SER A 92 9.26 17.08 -8.71
N ALA A 93 9.73 18.26 -9.15
CA ALA A 93 9.16 18.99 -10.28
C ALA A 93 9.14 18.13 -11.56
N GLU A 94 10.17 17.32 -11.78
CA GLU A 94 10.25 16.41 -12.94
C GLU A 94 9.14 15.36 -12.90
N GLN A 95 8.94 14.72 -11.74
CA GLN A 95 7.89 13.71 -11.58
C GLN A 95 6.50 14.35 -11.63
N SER A 96 6.35 15.54 -11.07
CA SER A 96 5.11 16.32 -11.16
C SER A 96 4.73 16.58 -12.61
N LEU A 97 5.70 17.02 -13.43
CA LEU A 97 5.49 17.26 -14.85
C LEU A 97 5.07 15.98 -15.59
N GLN A 98 5.72 14.84 -15.31
CA GLN A 98 5.35 13.55 -15.90
C GLN A 98 3.90 13.18 -15.58
N ILE A 99 3.49 13.28 -14.32
CA ILE A 99 2.11 12.97 -13.90
C ILE A 99 1.11 13.90 -14.58
N HIS A 100 1.41 15.21 -14.65
CA HIS A 100 0.58 16.20 -15.34
C HIS A 100 0.51 15.98 -16.85
N ALA A 101 1.55 15.43 -17.46
CA ALA A 101 1.57 15.01 -18.86
C ALA A 101 0.82 13.67 -19.09
N GLY A 102 0.22 13.08 -18.05
CA GLY A 102 -0.46 11.79 -18.12
C GLY A 102 0.48 10.59 -18.03
N ASN A 103 1.78 10.81 -17.89
CA ASN A 103 2.75 9.74 -17.70
C ASN A 103 2.77 9.30 -16.23
N ARG A 104 2.11 8.17 -15.97
CA ARG A 104 2.05 7.51 -14.65
C ARG A 104 3.02 6.33 -14.52
N THR A 105 4.01 6.24 -15.40
CA THR A 105 5.04 5.19 -15.29
C THR A 105 5.70 5.26 -13.92
N VAL A 106 5.80 4.11 -13.26
CA VAL A 106 6.44 4.02 -11.94
C VAL A 106 7.94 4.29 -12.09
N PRO A 107 8.47 5.34 -11.43
CA PRO A 107 9.88 5.67 -11.54
C PRO A 107 10.74 4.69 -10.74
N HIS A 108 12.00 4.50 -11.16
CA HIS A 108 12.98 3.74 -10.37
C HIS A 108 13.22 4.35 -8.98
N GLN A 109 13.11 5.68 -8.87
CA GLN A 109 13.25 6.40 -7.61
C GLN A 109 12.26 7.58 -7.58
N LEU A 110 11.50 7.69 -6.50
CA LEU A 110 10.59 8.81 -6.25
C LEU A 110 11.23 9.80 -5.27
N ILE A 111 11.49 11.01 -5.74
CA ILE A 111 12.05 12.09 -4.93
C ILE A 111 10.93 12.93 -4.33
N ILE A 112 10.91 13.03 -3.00
CA ILE A 112 9.95 13.81 -2.23
C ILE A 112 10.68 14.93 -1.51
N ARG A 113 10.09 16.13 -1.54
CA ARG A 113 10.49 17.28 -0.73
C ARG A 113 9.42 17.49 0.33
N ALA A 114 9.81 17.56 1.59
CA ALA A 114 8.90 17.84 2.70
C ALA A 114 9.56 18.87 3.61
N THR A 115 8.77 19.79 4.18
CA THR A 115 9.29 20.83 5.09
C THR A 115 9.89 20.22 6.36
N ASN A 116 9.33 19.11 6.83
CA ASN A 116 9.79 18.32 7.97
C ASN A 116 10.64 17.09 7.55
N GLY A 117 11.22 17.12 6.35
CA GLY A 117 12.01 16.01 5.82
C GLY A 117 13.30 15.79 6.62
N THR A 118 13.50 14.57 7.11
CA THR A 118 14.72 14.13 7.84
C THR A 118 15.98 14.09 6.97
N ASN A 119 15.92 14.61 5.73
CA ASN A 119 17.01 14.58 4.75
C ASN A 119 17.79 15.91 4.69
N SER A 120 17.79 16.64 5.80
CA SER A 120 18.73 17.73 6.05
C SER A 120 20.01 17.08 6.60
N ILE A 121 20.82 16.52 5.71
CA ILE A 121 22.23 16.30 6.02
C ILE A 121 22.86 17.69 6.19
N THR A 122 23.28 17.97 7.43
CA THR A 122 24.21 19.04 7.81
C THR A 122 25.49 18.97 6.98
#